data_AF-A0A937QKA8-F1
#
_entry.id   AF-A0A937QKA8-F1
#
_cell.length_a   1.000
_cell.length_b   1.000
_cell.length_c   1.000
_cell.angle_alpha   90.00
_cell.angle_beta   90.00
_cell.angle_gamma   90.00
#
_symmetry.space_group_name_H-M   'P 1'
#
loop_
_entity.id
_entity.type
_entity.pdbx_description
1 polymer ?
#
loop_
_entity_poly.entity_id
_entity_poly.type
_entity_poly.pdbx_seq_one_letter_code
_entity_poly.pdbx_strand_id
1 'polypeptide(L)' 'MPVKPSKIEGFEKRFGFIAIEKGFITPDDLIKALTIQVQDEIEDGSHRQIGEILLDLNIMSANQIEEVVRSIFKL' A
#
# COMPACT_ATOMS: atom_id res chain seq x y z
N MET A 1 19.66 -15.22 13.65
CA MET A 1 19.99 -15.39 12.21
C MET A 1 19.49 -14.15 11.49
N PRO A 2 20.31 -13.43 10.70
CA PRO A 2 19.77 -12.38 9.85
C PRO A 2 18.96 -13.05 8.73
N VAL A 3 17.65 -12.79 8.71
CA VAL A 3 16.80 -13.18 7.59
C VAL A 3 17.26 -12.37 6.39
N LYS A 4 17.95 -13.01 5.44
CA LYS A 4 18.25 -12.45 4.13
C LYS A 4 16.90 -12.22 3.45
N PRO A 5 16.55 -11.01 2.97
CA PRO A 5 15.30 -10.85 2.24
C PRO A 5 15.36 -11.76 1.02
N SER A 6 14.56 -12.82 1.04
CA SER A 6 14.38 -13.68 -0.11
C SER A 6 13.82 -12.81 -1.22
N LYS A 7 14.42 -12.88 -2.41
CA LYS A 7 13.73 -12.45 -3.62
C LYS A 7 12.46 -13.28 -3.70
N ILE A 8 11.32 -12.67 -3.41
CA ILE A 8 10.01 -13.31 -3.55
C ILE A 8 9.74 -13.38 -5.05
N GLU A 9 9.97 -14.55 -5.65
CA GLU A 9 9.53 -14.85 -7.01
C GLU A 9 8.00 -14.76 -7.05
N GLY A 10 7.48 -13.88 -7.91
CA GLY A 10 6.05 -13.50 -7.95
C GLY A 10 5.76 -12.04 -7.61
N PHE A 11 6.76 -11.15 -7.66
CA PHE A 11 6.58 -9.70 -7.48
C PHE A 11 5.84 -9.06 -8.66
N GLU A 12 4.57 -9.43 -8.87
CA GLU A 12 3.61 -8.46 -9.41
C GLU A 12 3.65 -7.28 -8.43
N LYS A 13 4.10 -6.11 -8.92
CA LYS A 13 4.30 -4.94 -8.06
C LYS A 13 2.99 -4.64 -7.32
N ARG A 14 2.98 -4.82 -6.00
CA ARG A 14 1.83 -4.55 -5.15
C ARG A 14 1.61 -3.03 -5.08
N PHE A 15 0.36 -2.62 -4.83
CA PHE A 15 -0.07 -1.22 -4.75
C PHE A 15 0.94 -0.29 -4.07
N GLY A 16 1.39 -0.65 -2.85
CA GLY A 16 2.32 0.18 -2.07
C GLY A 16 3.67 0.41 -2.76
N PHE A 17 4.23 -0.59 -3.45
CA PHE A 17 5.49 -0.42 -4.17
C PHE A 17 5.36 0.53 -5.35
N ILE A 18 4.26 0.43 -6.11
CA ILE A 18 4.01 1.34 -7.23
C ILE A 18 3.79 2.76 -6.72
N ALA A 19 3.06 2.95 -5.60
CA ALA A 19 2.86 4.25 -5.00
C ALA A 19 4.19 4.90 -4.54
N ILE A 20 5.13 4.12 -4.01
CA ILE A 20 6.48 4.58 -3.67
C ILE A 20 7.27 4.94 -4.94
N GLU A 21 7.26 4.08 -5.96
CA GLU A 21 7.98 4.34 -7.22
C GLU A 21 7.49 5.61 -7.94
N LYS A 22 6.20 5.92 -7.83
CA LYS A 22 5.61 7.17 -8.35
C LYS A 22 5.89 8.39 -7.48
N GLY A 23 6.48 8.22 -6.30
CA GLY A 23 6.75 9.30 -5.35
C GLY A 23 5.52 9.85 -4.64
N PHE A 24 4.41 9.11 -4.63
CA PHE A 24 3.17 9.53 -3.96
C PHE A 24 3.23 9.33 -2.45
N ILE A 25 3.97 8.31 -2.00
CA ILE A 25 4.14 7.98 -0.59
C ILE A 25 5.59 7.62 -0.29
N THR A 26 5.98 7.74 0.97
CA THR A 26 7.24 7.22 1.48
C THR A 26 7.09 5.77 1.97
N PRO A 27 8.19 5.02 2.19
CA PRO A 27 8.12 3.73 2.88
C PRO A 27 7.47 3.80 4.26
N ASP A 28 7.69 4.90 4.99
CA ASP A 28 7.11 5.09 6.33
C ASP A 28 5.59 5.27 6.27
N ASP A 29 5.08 5.97 5.25
CA ASP A 29 3.64 6.09 4.99
C ASP A 29 3.01 4.72 4.70
N LEU A 30 3.72 3.88 3.93
CA LEU A 30 3.27 2.52 3.64
C LEU A 30 3.24 1.64 4.90
N ILE A 31 4.28 1.73 5.75
CA ILE A 31 4.33 1.01 7.03
C ILE A 31 3.18 1.47 7.94
N LYS A 32 2.92 2.77 7.99
CA LYS A 32 1.80 3.34 8.76
C LYS A 32 0.44 2.81 8.26
N ALA A 33 0.20 2.81 6.95
CA ALA A 33 -1.04 2.29 6.40
C ALA A 33 -1.22 0.79 6.65
N LEU A 34 -0.16 -0.01 6.55
CA LEU A 34 -0.18 -1.45 6.89
C LEU A 34 -0.49 -1.69 8.37
N THR A 35 0.06 -0.84 9.25
CA THR A 35 -0.18 -0.95 10.70
C THR A 35 -1.65 -0.69 11.02
N ILE A 36 -2.24 0.35 10.41
CA ILE A 36 -3.67 0.66 10.56
C ILE A 36 -4.53 -0.46 10.01
N GLN A 37 -4.22 -0.99 8.82
CA GLN A 37 -4.97 -2.10 8.22
C GLN A 37 -5.02 -3.32 9.15
N VAL A 38 -3.89 -3.69 9.75
CA VAL A 38 -3.84 -4.80 10.73
C VAL A 38 -4.63 -4.48 12.00
N GLN A 39 -4.58 -3.23 12.47
CA GLN A 39 -5.32 -2.80 13.66
C GLN A 39 -6.83 -2.90 13.43
N ASP A 40 -7.33 -2.41 12.30
CA ASP A 40 -8.74 -2.49 11.92
C ASP A 40 -9.19 -3.96 11.87
N GLU A 41 -8.45 -4.82 11.17
CA GLU A 41 -8.76 -6.25 11.05
C GLU A 41 -8.91 -6.96 12.41
N ILE A 42 -8.15 -6.53 13.41
CA ILE A 42 -8.21 -7.08 14.78
C ILE A 42 -9.37 -6.49 15.58
N GLU A 43 -9.65 -5.20 15.44
CA GLU A 43 -10.60 -4.47 16.29
C GLU A 43 -12.05 -4.58 15.81
N ASP A 44 -12.29 -4.38 14.52
CA ASP A 44 -13.62 -4.26 13.94
C ASP A 44 -13.93 -5.33 12.88
N GLY A 45 -12.93 -6.14 12.52
CA GLY A 45 -13.06 -7.13 11.44
C GLY A 45 -13.30 -6.50 10.08
N SER A 46 -13.07 -5.18 9.94
CA SER A 46 -13.15 -4.48 8.67
C SER A 46 -11.84 -4.68 7.91
N HIS A 47 -11.98 -4.92 6.60
CA HIS A 47 -10.84 -5.06 5.70
C HIS A 47 -10.77 -3.82 4.81
N ARG A 48 -10.26 -2.71 5.37
CA ARG A 48 -9.94 -1.52 4.57
C ARG A 48 -8.75 -1.78 3.67
N GLN A 49 -8.76 -1.19 2.48
CA GLN A 49 -7.63 -1.30 1.56
C GLN A 49 -6.56 -0.26 1.88
N ILE A 50 -5.29 -0.55 1.57
CA ILE A 50 -4.18 0.40 1.77
C ILE A 50 -4.42 1.75 1.07
N GLY A 51 -4.98 1.73 -0.15
CA GLY A 51 -5.32 2.96 -0.86
C GLY A 51 -6.38 3.81 -0.14
N GLU A 52 -7.38 3.18 0.47
CA GLU A 52 -8.43 3.84 1.25
C GLU A 52 -7.86 4.48 2.52
N ILE A 53 -7.01 3.75 3.26
CA ILE A 53 -6.34 4.29 4.45
C ILE A 53 -5.47 5.50 4.10
N LEU A 54 -4.73 5.43 2.99
CA LEU A 54 -3.88 6.54 2.52
C LEU A 54 -4.70 7.76 2.06
N LEU A 55 -5.91 7.53 1.55
CA LEU A 55 -6.87 8.60 1.24
C LEU A 55 -7.38 9.28 2.52
N ASP A 56 -7.84 8.50 3.49
CA ASP A 56 -8.36 8.99 4.76
C ASP A 56 -7.31 9.81 5.54
N LEU A 57 -6.04 9.41 5.45
CA LEU A 57 -4.91 10.13 6.04
C LEU A 57 -4.52 11.40 5.26
N ASN A 58 -5.17 11.72 4.14
CA ASN A 58 -4.80 12.77 3.19
C ASN A 58 -3.35 12.66 2.67
N ILE A 59 -2.79 11.44 2.64
CA ILE A 59 -1.44 11.18 2.11
C ILE A 59 -1.52 11.02 0.59
N MET A 60 -2.56 10.37 0.09
CA MET A 60 -2.84 10.25 -1.34
C MET A 60 -4.20 10.83 -1.67
N SER A 61 -4.30 11.44 -2.85
CA SER A 61 -5.58 11.80 -3.46
C SER A 61 -6.21 10.62 -4.21
N ALA A 62 -7.52 10.69 -4.44
CA ALA A 62 -8.24 9.71 -5.26
C ALA A 62 -7.63 9.53 -6.67
N ASN A 63 -7.16 10.63 -7.29
CA ASN A 63 -6.52 10.59 -8.60
C ASN A 63 -5.18 9.82 -8.58
N GLN A 64 -4.37 10.01 -7.54
CA GLN A 64 -3.12 9.26 -7.38
C GLN A 64 -3.37 7.77 -7.13
N ILE A 65 -4.42 7.45 -6.38
CA ILE A 65 -4.84 6.06 -6.16
C ILE A 65 -5.28 5.43 -7.49
N GLU A 66 -6.11 6.13 -8.27
CA GLU A 66 -6.54 5.66 -9.60
C GLU A 66 -5.34 5.39 -10.51
N GLU A 67 -4.34 6.27 -10.51
CA GLU A 67 -3.13 6.11 -11.32
C GLU A 67 -2.32 4.86 -10.92
N VAL A 68 -2.23 4.57 -9.63
CA VAL A 68 -1.58 3.34 -9.13
C VAL A 68 -2.38 2.12 -9.55
N VAL A 69 -3.71 2.14 -9.38
CA VAL A 69 -4.61 1.04 -9.76
C VAL A 69 -4.50 0.73 -11.26
N ARG A 70 -4.50 1.76 -12.13
CA ARG A 70 -4.29 1.60 -13.57
C ARG A 70 -2.97 0.92 -13.91
N SER A 71 -1.91 1.24 -13.15
CA SER A 71 -0.58 0.63 -13.32
C SER A 71 -0.57 -0.86 -12.98
N ILE A 72 -1.41 -1.31 -12.04
CA ILE A 72 -1.56 -2.74 -11.67
C ILE A 72 -2.30 -3.50 -12.77
N PHE A 73 -3.45 -2.99 -13.19
CA PHE A 73 -4.33 -3.68 -14.13
C PHE A 73 -3.99 -3.46 -15.61
N LYS A 74 -2.96 -2.65 -15.91
CA LYS A 74 -2.56 -2.25 -17.28
C LYS A 74 -3.74 -1.69 -18.09
N LEU A 75 -4.57 -0.89 -17.44
CA LEU A 75 -5.77 -0.24 -17.99
C LEU A 75 -5.47 1.10 -18.66
#